data_AF-A0A537MWK5-F1
#
_entry.id   AF-A0A537MWK5-F1
#
_cell.length_a   1.000
_cell.length_b   1.000
_cell.length_c   1.000
_cell.angle_alpha   90.00
_cell.angle_beta   90.00
_cell.angle_gamma   90.00
#
_symmetry.space_group_name_H-M   'P 1'
#
loop_
_entity.id
_entity.type
_entity.pdbx_description
1 polymer ?
#
loop_
_entity_poly.entity_id
_entity_poly.type
_entity_poly.pdbx_seq_one_letter_code
_entity_poly.pdbx_strand_id
1 'polypeptide(L)'
;MSARAFALSKADHERICEAAFQYYLCGLPDAKAGCRAAIEIMEGTSRNPRKGAPWAVAQENERIRMEAEMRAHAARYAGGRPLSKREVMDGMGEALKPLLPGFRYYRSRFQFRRPHANGTSYVDMKPGAVRLEFGVQQRQVEQARADLFDATWQPSKFSPETIFTGSTSMRPDSPSWSYRGEVLWPISGSYGLERASTEAASFVNEIVVPYLQVHEEPAAIRETILHDPRRGHTSGFWSDHTTVFAIDNLLGQRGWLDEDLEHYRHYYKGPPASKELERHYKMAKKNWGTTSSSMT
;
A
#
# COMPACT_ATOMS: atom_id res chain seq x y z
N MET A 1 0.48 -33.48 -4.80
CA MET A 1 -0.76 -32.75 -4.48
C MET A 1 -1.93 -33.71 -4.64
N SER A 2 -2.91 -33.74 -3.72
CA SER A 2 -4.19 -34.38 -4.06
C SER A 2 -4.83 -33.55 -5.17
N ALA A 3 -5.55 -34.19 -6.09
CA ALA A 3 -6.16 -33.57 -7.27
C ALA A 3 -7.10 -32.37 -6.96
N ARG A 4 -7.39 -32.09 -5.69
CA ARG A 4 -8.22 -30.97 -5.22
C ARG A 4 -7.55 -29.59 -5.31
N ALA A 5 -6.23 -29.49 -5.24
CA ALA A 5 -5.55 -28.18 -5.29
C ALA A 5 -5.55 -27.54 -6.68
N PHE A 6 -5.66 -28.36 -7.73
CA PHE A 6 -5.74 -27.89 -9.12
C PHE A 6 -7.16 -27.48 -9.56
N ALA A 7 -8.17 -27.70 -8.71
CA ALA A 7 -9.58 -27.40 -8.98
C ALA A 7 -10.17 -26.44 -7.94
N LEU A 8 -9.37 -25.50 -7.44
CA LEU A 8 -9.83 -24.46 -6.53
C LEU A 8 -10.85 -23.56 -7.26
N SER A 9 -12.06 -23.47 -6.70
CA SER A 9 -13.04 -22.50 -7.18
C SER A 9 -12.54 -21.08 -6.90
N LYS A 10 -13.03 -20.09 -7.67
CA LYS A 10 -12.70 -18.67 -7.42
C LYS A 10 -13.03 -18.26 -5.98
N ALA A 11 -14.17 -18.73 -5.45
CA ALA A 11 -14.59 -18.45 -4.08
C ALA A 11 -13.63 -19.07 -3.04
N ASP A 12 -13.14 -20.28 -3.27
CA ASP A 12 -12.17 -20.90 -2.36
C ASP A 12 -10.80 -20.21 -2.44
N HIS A 13 -10.41 -19.72 -3.62
CA HIS A 13 -9.20 -18.93 -3.78
C HIS A 13 -9.28 -17.61 -2.99
N GLU A 14 -10.39 -16.87 -3.11
CA GLU A 14 -10.63 -15.64 -2.36
C GLU A 14 -10.59 -15.89 -0.84
N ARG A 15 -11.23 -16.96 -0.37
CA ARG A 15 -11.20 -17.37 1.04
C ARG A 15 -9.79 -17.73 1.53
N ILE A 16 -8.98 -18.38 0.70
CA ILE A 16 -7.58 -18.68 1.01
C ILE A 16 -6.77 -17.38 1.09
N CYS A 17 -6.93 -16.46 0.14
CA CYS A 17 -6.23 -15.17 0.15
C CYS A 17 -6.59 -14.34 1.39
N GLU A 18 -7.87 -14.31 1.76
CA GLU A 18 -8.33 -13.61 2.96
C GLU A 18 -7.74 -14.23 4.24
N ALA A 19 -7.83 -15.56 4.40
CA ALA A 19 -7.24 -16.24 5.55
C ALA A 19 -5.70 -16.11 5.57
N ALA A 20 -5.04 -16.12 4.41
CA ALA A 20 -3.60 -15.93 4.29
C ALA A 20 -3.19 -14.54 4.76
N PHE A 21 -3.92 -13.51 4.33
CA PHE A 21 -3.69 -12.14 4.77
C PHE A 21 -3.85 -12.01 6.30
N GLN A 22 -4.88 -12.63 6.88
CA GLN A 22 -5.06 -12.67 8.34
C GLN A 22 -3.87 -13.33 9.06
N TYR A 23 -3.33 -14.43 8.52
CA TYR A 23 -2.14 -15.06 9.08
C TYR A 23 -0.86 -14.22 8.92
N TYR A 24 -0.71 -13.52 7.80
CA TYR A 24 0.40 -12.62 7.55
C TYR A 24 0.41 -11.44 8.53
N LEU A 25 -0.75 -10.83 8.78
CA LEU A 25 -0.92 -9.77 9.79
C LEU A 25 -0.55 -10.26 11.20
N CYS A 26 -0.72 -11.56 11.48
CA CYS A 26 -0.28 -12.21 12.72
C CYS A 26 1.24 -12.51 12.78
N GLY A 27 2.03 -12.00 11.84
CA GLY A 27 3.49 -12.17 11.81
C GLY A 27 3.98 -13.49 11.21
N LEU A 28 3.12 -14.27 10.54
CA LEU A 28 3.61 -15.38 9.74
C LEU A 28 4.24 -14.86 8.45
N PRO A 29 5.41 -15.38 8.03
CA PRO A 29 5.94 -15.11 6.70
C PRO A 29 4.91 -15.46 5.63
N ASP A 30 4.80 -14.62 4.60
CA ASP A 30 3.75 -14.66 3.58
C ASP A 30 3.50 -16.06 2.98
N ALA A 31 4.57 -16.76 2.58
CA ALA A 31 4.48 -18.14 2.08
C ALA A 31 3.89 -19.12 3.11
N LYS A 32 4.23 -18.98 4.40
CA LYS A 32 3.71 -19.83 5.47
C LYS A 32 2.26 -19.49 5.81
N ALA A 33 1.91 -18.21 5.75
CA ALA A 33 0.56 -17.71 5.94
C ALA A 33 -0.39 -18.25 4.86
N GLY A 34 0.00 -18.15 3.59
CA GLY A 34 -0.70 -18.74 2.44
C GLY A 34 -0.89 -20.24 2.56
N CYS A 35 0.16 -20.99 2.92
CA CYS A 35 0.05 -22.44 3.09
C CYS A 35 -0.89 -22.83 4.23
N ARG A 36 -0.87 -22.10 5.35
CA ARG A 36 -1.73 -22.40 6.49
C ARG A 36 -3.20 -22.15 6.15
N ALA A 37 -3.48 -21.05 5.46
CA ALA A 37 -4.80 -20.73 4.94
C ALA A 37 -5.31 -21.80 3.95
N ALA A 38 -4.48 -22.22 3.00
CA ALA A 38 -4.85 -23.26 2.05
C ALA A 38 -5.20 -24.59 2.74
N ILE A 39 -4.40 -25.02 3.73
CA ILE A 39 -4.67 -26.22 4.51
C ILE A 39 -6.00 -26.10 5.27
N GLU A 40 -6.22 -24.97 5.94
CA GLU A 40 -7.44 -24.76 6.71
C GLU A 40 -8.70 -24.80 5.85
N ILE A 41 -8.68 -24.11 4.70
CA ILE A 41 -9.83 -24.04 3.80
C ILE A 41 -10.07 -25.37 3.08
N MET A 42 -9.01 -26.06 2.65
CA MET A 42 -9.16 -27.30 1.88
C MET A 42 -9.37 -28.56 2.74
N GLU A 43 -8.80 -28.60 3.94
CA GLU A 43 -8.83 -29.77 4.82
C GLU A 43 -9.75 -29.57 6.03
N GLY A 44 -10.33 -28.37 6.22
CA GLY A 44 -11.20 -28.04 7.34
C GLY A 44 -10.50 -28.05 8.71
N THR A 45 -9.17 -28.15 8.73
CA THR A 45 -8.37 -28.26 9.96
C THR A 45 -7.14 -27.36 9.88
N SER A 46 -6.92 -26.54 10.91
CA SER A 46 -5.72 -25.68 10.99
C SER A 46 -4.55 -26.50 11.51
N ARG A 47 -3.54 -26.73 10.67
CA ARG A 47 -2.29 -27.40 11.07
C ARG A 47 -1.08 -26.77 10.40
N ASN A 48 0.08 -26.89 11.04
CA ASN A 48 1.33 -26.45 10.43
C ASN A 48 1.65 -27.29 9.17
N PRO A 49 2.20 -26.65 8.12
CA PRO A 49 2.67 -27.38 6.95
C PRO A 49 3.78 -28.38 7.34
N ARG A 50 3.70 -29.61 6.80
CA ARG A 50 4.69 -30.68 7.09
C ARG A 50 6.04 -30.34 6.44
N LYS A 51 7.15 -30.53 7.18
CA LYS A 51 8.51 -30.45 6.61
C LYS A 51 8.67 -31.53 5.52
N GLY A 52 9.14 -31.17 4.33
CA GLY A 52 9.52 -32.11 3.26
C GLY A 52 8.41 -32.72 2.40
N ALA A 53 7.17 -32.21 2.47
CA ALA A 53 6.10 -32.59 1.53
C ALA A 53 6.46 -32.29 0.03
N PRO A 54 5.67 -32.78 -0.96
CA PRO A 54 5.92 -32.65 -2.42
C PRO A 54 5.94 -31.22 -3.00
N TRP A 55 6.10 -30.20 -2.16
CA TRP A 55 6.03 -28.78 -2.47
C TRP A 55 7.26 -28.26 -3.20
N ALA A 56 8.43 -28.90 -3.10
CA ALA A 56 9.62 -28.45 -3.80
C ALA A 56 9.45 -28.52 -5.34
N VAL A 57 8.83 -29.58 -5.85
CA VAL A 57 8.54 -29.73 -7.29
C VAL A 57 7.39 -28.83 -7.75
N ALA A 58 6.38 -28.62 -6.89
CA ALA A 58 5.30 -27.69 -7.17
C ALA A 58 5.78 -26.22 -7.18
N GLN A 59 6.65 -25.84 -6.24
CA GLN A 59 7.30 -24.54 -6.20
C GLN A 59 8.25 -24.34 -7.37
N GLU A 60 8.96 -25.39 -7.79
CA GLU A 60 9.84 -25.33 -8.96
C GLU A 60 9.04 -25.13 -10.26
N ASN A 61 7.96 -25.90 -10.47
CA ASN A 61 7.09 -25.72 -11.64
C ASN A 61 6.37 -24.36 -11.63
N GLU A 62 5.92 -23.91 -10.46
CA GLU A 62 5.35 -22.58 -10.27
C GLU A 62 6.37 -21.49 -10.58
N ARG A 63 7.62 -21.63 -10.10
CA ARG A 63 8.72 -20.72 -10.41
C ARG A 63 8.98 -20.66 -11.91
N ILE A 64 9.07 -21.80 -12.59
CA ILE A 64 9.28 -21.86 -14.05
C ILE A 64 8.14 -21.15 -14.78
N ARG A 65 6.87 -21.37 -14.37
CA ARG A 65 5.72 -20.68 -14.95
C ARG A 65 5.81 -19.17 -14.73
N MET A 66 6.02 -18.73 -13.49
CA MET A 66 6.17 -17.31 -13.15
C MET A 66 7.33 -16.67 -13.91
N GLU A 67 8.47 -17.35 -14.05
CA GLU A 67 9.60 -16.86 -14.83
C GLU A 67 9.24 -16.71 -16.32
N ALA A 68 8.53 -17.67 -16.91
CA ALA A 68 8.09 -17.59 -18.28
C ALA A 68 7.09 -16.43 -18.49
N GLU A 69 6.14 -16.26 -17.58
CA GLU A 69 5.20 -15.13 -17.57
C GLU A 69 5.92 -13.79 -17.40
N MET A 70 6.87 -13.68 -16.49
CA MET A 70 7.69 -12.49 -16.30
C MET A 70 8.53 -12.16 -17.53
N ARG A 71 9.09 -13.16 -18.22
CA ARG A 71 9.84 -12.95 -19.48
C ARG A 71 8.91 -12.50 -20.61
N ALA A 72 7.75 -13.13 -20.77
CA ALA A 72 6.76 -12.73 -21.75
C ALA A 72 6.26 -11.30 -21.48
N HIS A 73 6.05 -10.96 -20.21
CA HIS A 73 5.71 -9.61 -19.78
C HIS A 73 6.82 -8.61 -20.12
N ALA A 74 8.07 -8.91 -19.76
CA ALA A 74 9.22 -8.05 -20.07
C ALA A 74 9.42 -7.84 -21.57
N ALA A 75 9.18 -8.86 -22.39
CA ALA A 75 9.28 -8.77 -23.85
C ALA A 75 8.31 -7.74 -24.44
N ARG A 76 7.16 -7.47 -23.80
CA ARG A 76 6.21 -6.42 -24.21
C ARG A 76 6.78 -5.00 -24.07
N TYR A 77 7.77 -4.80 -23.21
CA TYR A 77 8.42 -3.50 -22.96
C TYR A 77 9.88 -3.47 -23.43
N ALA A 78 10.23 -4.41 -24.31
CA ALA A 78 11.50 -4.45 -24.99
C ALA A 78 11.39 -3.84 -26.40
N GLY A 79 12.53 -3.78 -27.11
CA GLY A 79 12.61 -3.31 -28.49
C GLY A 79 12.94 -1.83 -28.65
N GLY A 80 13.30 -1.45 -29.88
CA GLY A 80 13.90 -0.14 -30.15
C GLY A 80 15.33 -0.06 -29.62
N ARG A 81 15.82 1.16 -29.33
CA ARG A 81 17.16 1.30 -28.75
C ARG A 81 17.13 0.95 -27.26
N PRO A 82 18.18 0.29 -26.72
CA PRO A 82 18.33 0.11 -25.29
C PRO A 82 18.34 1.45 -24.55
N LEU A 83 17.71 1.48 -23.37
CA LEU A 83 17.66 2.65 -22.50
C LEU A 83 18.36 2.39 -21.18
N SER A 84 19.13 3.37 -20.69
CA SER A 84 19.61 3.35 -19.32
C SER A 84 18.44 3.59 -18.34
N LYS A 85 18.63 3.16 -17.08
CA LYS A 85 17.70 3.48 -15.98
C LYS A 85 17.37 4.97 -15.94
N ARG A 86 18.36 5.85 -16.11
CA ARG A 86 18.17 7.30 -16.05
C ARG A 86 17.22 7.78 -17.16
N GLU A 87 17.45 7.32 -18.38
CA GLU A 87 16.61 7.68 -19.53
C GLU A 87 15.19 7.17 -19.39
N VAL A 88 14.98 5.97 -18.85
CA VAL A 88 13.64 5.44 -18.56
C VAL A 88 12.92 6.36 -17.57
N MET A 89 13.55 6.69 -16.45
CA MET A 89 12.90 7.47 -15.40
C MET A 89 12.65 8.93 -15.81
N ASP A 90 13.61 9.54 -16.51
CA ASP A 90 13.46 10.92 -17.01
C ASP A 90 12.39 10.95 -18.13
N GLY A 91 12.36 9.95 -19.02
CA GLY A 91 11.34 9.82 -20.07
C GLY A 91 9.93 9.63 -19.53
N MET A 92 9.75 8.72 -18.56
CA MET A 92 8.48 8.55 -17.83
C MET A 92 8.10 9.85 -17.11
N GLY A 93 9.07 10.53 -16.50
CA GLY A 93 8.86 11.81 -15.84
C GLY A 93 8.32 12.88 -16.79
N GLU A 94 8.90 13.03 -17.98
CA GLU A 94 8.40 13.99 -18.96
C GLU A 94 7.02 13.59 -19.51
N ALA A 95 6.74 12.30 -19.66
CA ALA A 95 5.43 11.81 -20.13
C ALA A 95 4.30 12.03 -19.10
N LEU A 96 4.58 11.87 -17.80
CA LEU A 96 3.59 12.03 -16.73
C LEU A 96 3.38 13.48 -16.31
N LYS A 97 4.35 14.37 -16.55
CA LYS A 97 4.30 15.78 -16.14
C LYS A 97 3.05 16.54 -16.59
N PRO A 98 2.53 16.39 -17.83
CA PRO A 98 1.29 17.05 -18.26
C PRO A 98 0.04 16.60 -17.49
N LEU A 99 0.06 15.40 -16.90
CA LEU A 99 -1.07 14.78 -16.20
C LEU A 99 -1.13 15.13 -14.72
N LEU A 100 -0.04 15.72 -14.19
CA LEU A 100 0.11 16.07 -12.79
C LEU A 100 0.19 17.60 -12.64
N PRO A 101 -0.91 18.33 -12.89
CA PRO A 101 -0.91 19.79 -12.82
C PRO A 101 -0.58 20.26 -11.40
N GLY A 102 0.30 21.26 -11.31
CA GLY A 102 0.81 21.80 -10.04
C GLY A 102 1.89 20.93 -9.38
N PHE A 103 2.20 19.74 -9.90
CA PHE A 103 3.33 18.97 -9.40
C PHE A 103 4.65 19.43 -10.03
N ARG A 104 5.67 19.57 -9.18
CA ARG A 104 7.07 19.75 -9.60
C ARG A 104 7.76 18.40 -9.66
N TYR A 105 8.44 18.10 -10.77
CA TYR A 105 9.24 16.90 -10.93
C TYR A 105 10.68 17.08 -10.42
N TYR A 106 11.11 16.19 -9.53
CA TYR A 106 12.44 16.15 -8.94
C TYR A 106 13.24 14.98 -9.51
N ARG A 107 13.96 15.25 -10.62
CA ARG A 107 14.77 14.26 -11.36
C ARG A 107 15.83 13.52 -10.53
N SER A 108 16.31 14.11 -9.43
CA SER A 108 17.29 13.43 -8.54
C SER A 108 16.67 12.30 -7.72
N ARG A 109 15.33 12.30 -7.58
CA ARG A 109 14.58 11.32 -6.78
C ARG A 109 13.53 10.56 -7.59
N PHE A 110 13.35 10.94 -8.86
CA PHE A 110 12.29 10.42 -9.73
C PHE A 110 10.90 10.56 -9.09
N GLN A 111 10.63 11.73 -8.52
CA GLN A 111 9.45 12.00 -7.70
C GLN A 111 8.78 13.30 -8.13
N PHE A 112 7.45 13.31 -8.16
CA PHE A 112 6.61 14.49 -8.30
C PHE A 112 6.11 14.94 -6.93
N ARG A 113 6.04 16.26 -6.72
CA ARG A 113 5.45 16.82 -5.49
C ARG A 113 4.56 18.01 -5.79
N ARG A 114 3.41 18.07 -5.12
CA ARG A 114 2.52 19.23 -5.13
C ARG A 114 2.23 19.67 -3.70
N PRO A 115 2.68 20.86 -3.27
CA PRO A 115 2.21 21.43 -2.02
C PRO A 115 0.72 21.82 -2.15
N HIS A 116 -0.04 21.62 -1.09
CA HIS A 116 -1.42 22.09 -0.93
C HIS A 116 -1.60 22.71 0.46
N ALA A 117 -2.77 23.29 0.75
CA ALA A 117 -3.01 24.05 1.98
C ALA A 117 -2.58 23.28 3.24
N ASN A 118 -2.98 22.01 3.34
CA ASN A 118 -2.80 21.20 4.52
C ASN A 118 -1.55 20.31 4.48
N GLY A 119 -0.77 20.30 3.38
CA GLY A 119 0.19 19.22 3.18
C GLY A 119 0.96 19.21 1.87
N THR A 120 1.41 18.02 1.48
CA THR A 120 2.04 17.77 0.18
C THR A 120 1.60 16.41 -0.35
N SER A 121 1.23 16.38 -1.62
CA SER A 121 0.96 15.15 -2.37
C SER A 121 2.23 14.69 -3.10
N TYR A 122 2.43 13.38 -3.16
CA TYR A 122 3.62 12.75 -3.74
C TYR A 122 3.24 11.70 -4.79
N VAL A 123 4.03 11.64 -5.87
CA VAL A 123 4.06 10.51 -6.80
C VAL A 123 5.53 10.12 -7.03
N ASP A 124 5.94 9.02 -6.42
CA ASP A 124 7.26 8.41 -6.52
C ASP A 124 7.30 7.37 -7.62
N MET A 125 8.28 7.47 -8.51
CA MET A 125 8.58 6.41 -9.47
C MET A 125 9.74 5.56 -8.95
N LYS A 126 9.49 4.28 -8.68
CA LYS A 126 10.55 3.36 -8.26
C LYS A 126 11.20 2.69 -9.48
N PRO A 127 12.54 2.65 -9.55
CA PRO A 127 13.26 2.05 -10.67
C PRO A 127 13.29 0.52 -10.59
N GLY A 128 13.72 -0.11 -11.69
CA GLY A 128 13.64 -1.56 -11.91
C GLY A 128 12.54 -1.82 -12.91
N ALA A 129 11.62 -2.74 -12.60
CA ALA A 129 10.30 -2.66 -13.20
C ALA A 129 9.59 -1.44 -12.59
N VAL A 130 9.36 -0.43 -13.42
CA VAL A 130 8.85 0.87 -12.99
C VAL A 130 7.49 0.65 -12.33
N ARG A 131 7.33 1.21 -11.14
CA ARG A 131 6.07 1.24 -10.38
C ARG A 131 5.89 2.60 -9.76
N LEU A 132 4.64 2.96 -9.48
CA LEU A 132 4.30 4.21 -8.82
C LEU A 132 3.96 3.95 -7.36
N GLU A 133 4.52 4.74 -6.47
CA GLU A 133 4.06 4.89 -5.09
C GLU A 133 3.53 6.32 -4.95
N PHE A 134 2.37 6.50 -4.34
CA PHE A 134 1.74 7.82 -4.28
C PHE A 134 0.93 7.95 -3.01
N GLY A 135 0.83 9.18 -2.52
CA GLY A 135 0.18 9.45 -1.25
C GLY A 135 0.22 10.91 -0.86
N VAL A 136 -0.34 11.19 0.32
CA VAL A 136 -0.44 12.52 0.88
C VAL A 136 0.24 12.55 2.24
N GLN A 137 0.89 13.67 2.52
CA GLN A 137 1.38 14.03 3.85
C GLN A 137 0.58 15.25 4.33
N GLN A 138 -0.16 15.10 5.42
CA GLN A 138 -1.00 16.12 6.05
C GLN A 138 -0.29 16.71 7.27
N ARG A 139 0.19 17.94 7.17
CA ARG A 139 0.95 18.60 8.25
C ARG A 139 0.18 18.63 9.57
N GLN A 140 -1.13 18.90 9.52
CA GLN A 140 -1.97 18.97 10.72
C GLN A 140 -2.14 17.59 11.37
N VAL A 141 -2.34 16.53 10.57
CA VAL A 141 -2.46 15.15 11.07
C VAL A 141 -1.14 14.71 11.70
N GLU A 142 -0.03 15.02 11.05
CA GLU A 142 1.29 14.70 11.57
C GLU A 142 1.63 15.46 12.86
N GLN A 143 1.21 16.72 12.97
CA GLN A 143 1.34 17.49 14.20
C GLN A 143 0.47 16.90 15.32
N ALA A 144 -0.81 16.64 15.06
CA ALA A 144 -1.71 16.03 16.05
C ALA A 144 -1.21 14.66 16.50
N ARG A 145 -0.62 13.87 15.57
CA ARG A 145 0.00 12.58 15.90
C ARG A 145 1.21 12.77 16.82
N ALA A 146 2.08 13.73 16.53
CA ALA A 146 3.21 14.05 17.39
C ALA A 146 2.76 14.51 18.78
N ASP A 147 1.74 15.37 18.85
CA ASP A 147 1.19 15.91 20.10
C ASP A 147 0.53 14.82 20.97
N LEU A 148 -0.20 13.88 20.35
CA LEU A 148 -0.88 12.80 21.08
C LEU A 148 0.08 11.72 21.57
N PHE A 149 1.10 11.36 20.78
CA PHE A 149 1.94 10.19 21.04
C PHE A 149 3.37 10.52 21.48
N ASP A 150 3.65 11.80 21.78
CA ASP A 150 4.91 12.32 22.34
C ASP A 150 6.14 11.77 21.61
N ALA A 151 6.18 12.07 20.32
CA ALA A 151 7.21 11.54 19.46
C ALA A 151 8.15 12.68 19.04
N THR A 152 9.45 12.46 19.25
CA THR A 152 10.56 13.09 18.51
C THR A 152 10.50 12.83 17.00
N TRP A 153 9.39 12.27 16.52
CA TRP A 153 9.10 11.91 15.16
C TRP A 153 8.93 13.19 14.34
N GLN A 154 9.89 13.39 13.45
CA GLN A 154 9.83 14.45 12.45
C GLN A 154 9.41 13.83 11.13
N PRO A 155 8.33 14.32 10.53
CA PRO A 155 7.91 13.77 9.26
C PRO A 155 8.97 13.97 8.18
N SER A 156 9.18 12.95 7.36
CA SER A 156 10.04 13.05 6.19
C SER A 156 9.49 14.10 5.23
N LYS A 157 10.34 15.04 4.80
CA LYS A 157 10.00 16.03 3.76
C LYS A 157 9.86 15.41 2.36
N PHE A 158 10.04 14.10 2.27
CA PHE A 158 10.33 13.39 1.04
C PHE A 158 9.47 12.14 0.83
N SER A 159 8.55 11.85 1.75
CA SER A 159 7.71 10.66 1.70
C SER A 159 6.29 11.02 2.13
N PRO A 160 5.26 10.45 1.49
CA PRO A 160 3.91 10.51 2.02
C PRO A 160 3.80 9.62 3.26
N GLU A 161 3.76 10.21 4.45
CA GLU A 161 3.73 9.47 5.72
C GLU A 161 2.33 9.34 6.33
N THR A 162 1.38 10.19 5.91
CA THR A 162 0.02 10.17 6.43
C THR A 162 -0.80 9.07 5.79
N ILE A 163 -0.79 8.98 4.46
CA ILE A 163 -1.38 7.85 3.74
C ILE A 163 -0.68 7.70 2.39
N PHE A 164 -0.41 6.46 2.00
CA PHE A 164 0.15 6.15 0.71
C PHE A 164 -0.28 4.77 0.23
N THR A 165 -0.11 4.53 -1.06
CA THR A 165 -0.32 3.24 -1.70
C THR A 165 0.60 3.12 -2.91
N GLY A 166 0.56 1.97 -3.58
CA GLY A 166 1.39 1.72 -4.76
C GLY A 166 0.65 0.97 -5.85
N SER A 167 1.07 1.19 -7.09
CA SER A 167 0.49 0.56 -8.28
C SER A 167 0.53 -0.98 -8.18
N THR A 168 1.57 -1.54 -7.56
CA THR A 168 1.71 -2.99 -7.36
C THR A 168 0.66 -3.60 -6.43
N SER A 169 -0.03 -2.79 -5.62
CA SER A 169 -1.15 -3.24 -4.77
C SER A 169 -2.49 -3.30 -5.53
N MET A 170 -2.52 -2.82 -6.77
CA MET A 170 -3.74 -2.59 -7.57
C MET A 170 -3.80 -3.44 -8.83
N ARG A 171 -3.27 -4.67 -8.75
CA ARG A 171 -3.25 -5.59 -9.89
C ARG A 171 -4.67 -6.01 -10.29
N PRO A 172 -4.90 -6.45 -11.53
CA PRO A 172 -6.23 -6.90 -11.97
C PRO A 172 -6.85 -8.02 -11.11
N ASP A 173 -6.01 -8.85 -10.50
CA ASP A 173 -6.36 -9.95 -9.59
C ASP A 173 -6.39 -9.52 -8.10
N SER A 174 -6.11 -8.25 -7.80
CA SER A 174 -6.14 -7.74 -6.44
C SER A 174 -7.56 -7.81 -5.87
N PRO A 175 -7.77 -8.45 -4.71
CA PRO A 175 -9.08 -8.56 -4.06
C PRO A 175 -9.57 -7.23 -3.46
N SER A 176 -8.78 -6.15 -3.52
CA SER A 176 -9.13 -4.83 -2.96
C SER A 176 -9.33 -3.74 -4.00
N TRP A 177 -8.51 -3.74 -5.05
CA TRP A 177 -8.53 -2.67 -6.04
C TRP A 177 -8.11 -3.21 -7.41
N SER A 178 -9.10 -3.50 -8.24
CA SER A 178 -8.88 -4.01 -9.59
C SER A 178 -8.74 -2.87 -10.59
N TYR A 179 -7.50 -2.44 -10.84
CA TYR A 179 -7.21 -1.70 -12.06
C TYR A 179 -7.09 -2.69 -13.22
N ARG A 180 -7.72 -2.38 -14.35
CA ARG A 180 -7.75 -3.31 -15.50
C ARG A 180 -6.48 -3.27 -16.35
N GLY A 181 -5.69 -2.20 -16.24
CA GLY A 181 -4.48 -2.00 -17.03
C GLY A 181 -3.22 -2.50 -16.33
N GLU A 182 -2.07 -2.18 -16.93
CA GLU A 182 -0.77 -2.51 -16.35
C GLU A 182 -0.43 -1.61 -15.17
N VAL A 183 0.26 -2.17 -14.17
CA VAL A 183 0.69 -1.45 -12.96
C VAL A 183 2.18 -1.60 -12.66
N LEU A 184 2.89 -2.40 -13.44
CA LEU A 184 4.33 -2.66 -13.31
C LEU A 184 4.98 -2.75 -14.70
N TRP A 185 5.89 -1.82 -15.01
CA TRP A 185 6.47 -1.69 -16.36
C TRP A 185 7.97 -2.05 -16.40
N PRO A 186 8.34 -3.29 -16.80
CA PRO A 186 9.73 -3.71 -16.96
C PRO A 186 10.38 -3.15 -18.24
N ILE A 187 10.52 -1.82 -18.32
CA ILE A 187 11.01 -1.10 -19.50
C ILE A 187 12.50 -1.39 -19.75
N SER A 188 12.83 -1.88 -20.95
CA SER A 188 14.22 -2.14 -21.35
C SER A 188 14.65 -1.47 -22.65
N GLY A 189 13.71 -0.96 -23.46
CA GLY A 189 14.00 -0.25 -24.71
C GLY A 189 13.01 0.87 -25.03
N SER A 190 13.34 1.68 -26.04
CA SER A 190 12.59 2.91 -26.38
C SER A 190 11.14 2.68 -26.76
N TYR A 191 10.80 1.58 -27.44
CA TYR A 191 9.41 1.26 -27.75
C TYR A 191 8.63 0.85 -26.50
N GLY A 192 9.30 0.17 -25.57
CA GLY A 192 8.72 -0.15 -24.27
C GLY A 192 8.43 1.09 -23.43
N LEU A 193 9.28 2.11 -23.51
CA LEU A 193 9.07 3.39 -22.81
C LEU A 193 7.81 4.11 -23.34
N GLU A 194 7.60 4.17 -24.65
CA GLU A 194 6.41 4.80 -25.25
C GLU A 194 5.12 4.10 -24.81
N ARG A 195 5.09 2.76 -24.87
CA ARG A 195 3.97 1.95 -24.39
C ARG A 195 3.71 2.19 -22.90
N ALA A 196 4.75 2.01 -22.07
CA ALA A 196 4.63 2.16 -20.62
C ALA A 196 4.20 3.58 -20.23
N SER A 197 4.65 4.61 -20.95
CA SER A 197 4.24 5.99 -20.72
C SER A 197 2.75 6.18 -20.96
N THR A 198 2.19 5.55 -22.01
CA THR A 198 0.75 5.61 -22.31
C THR A 198 -0.08 4.86 -21.25
N GLU A 199 0.36 3.67 -20.85
CA GLU A 199 -0.33 2.88 -19.82
C GLU A 199 -0.26 3.54 -18.44
N ALA A 200 0.91 4.06 -18.06
CA ALA A 200 1.08 4.80 -16.82
C ALA A 200 0.29 6.11 -16.81
N ALA A 201 0.13 6.76 -17.97
CA ALA A 201 -0.73 7.94 -18.11
C ALA A 201 -2.19 7.63 -17.77
N SER A 202 -2.72 6.53 -18.31
CA SER A 202 -4.07 6.06 -17.97
C SER A 202 -4.19 5.75 -16.48
N PHE A 203 -3.24 5.01 -15.91
CA PHE A 203 -3.23 4.72 -14.48
C PHE A 203 -3.17 6.00 -13.62
N VAL A 204 -2.37 6.98 -14.02
CA VAL A 204 -2.26 8.26 -13.29
C VAL A 204 -3.60 9.00 -13.29
N ASN A 205 -4.27 9.08 -14.44
CA ASN A 205 -5.55 9.80 -14.55
C ASN A 205 -6.70 9.08 -13.85
N GLU A 206 -6.78 7.75 -13.97
CA GLU A 206 -7.89 6.97 -13.43
C GLU A 206 -7.75 6.71 -11.93
N ILE A 207 -6.52 6.61 -11.43
CA ILE A 207 -6.24 6.12 -10.07
C ILE A 207 -5.49 7.17 -9.25
N VAL A 208 -4.30 7.57 -9.71
CA VAL A 208 -3.39 8.38 -8.88
C VAL A 208 -3.96 9.75 -8.57
N VAL A 209 -4.43 10.49 -9.59
CA VAL A 209 -4.96 11.85 -9.41
C VAL A 209 -6.21 11.85 -8.52
N PRO A 210 -7.24 11.03 -8.79
CA PRO A 210 -8.42 10.96 -7.92
C PRO A 210 -8.06 10.56 -6.49
N TYR A 211 -7.17 9.59 -6.31
CA TYR A 211 -6.72 9.17 -4.99
C TYR A 211 -6.07 10.33 -4.23
N LEU A 212 -5.14 11.06 -4.85
CA LEU A 212 -4.47 12.18 -4.20
C LEU A 212 -5.46 13.30 -3.85
N GLN A 213 -6.40 13.62 -4.74
CA GLN A 213 -7.41 14.66 -4.49
C GLN A 213 -8.32 14.33 -3.31
N VAL A 214 -8.81 13.09 -3.22
CA VAL A 214 -9.66 12.65 -2.11
C VAL A 214 -8.92 12.72 -0.78
N HIS A 215 -7.64 12.31 -0.75
CA HIS A 215 -6.85 12.24 0.48
C HIS A 215 -6.16 13.56 0.86
N GLU A 216 -6.48 14.68 0.18
CA GLU A 216 -6.18 16.02 0.69
C GLU A 216 -7.05 16.42 1.89
N GLU A 217 -8.13 15.67 2.16
CA GLU A 217 -9.02 15.86 3.30
C GLU A 217 -8.75 14.80 4.40
N PRO A 218 -8.45 15.21 5.65
CA PRO A 218 -8.21 14.28 6.76
C PRO A 218 -9.35 13.29 7.00
N ALA A 219 -10.60 13.71 6.88
CA ALA A 219 -11.75 12.82 7.07
C ALA A 219 -11.77 11.66 6.06
N ALA A 220 -11.42 11.92 4.80
CA ALA A 220 -11.36 10.86 3.78
C ALA A 220 -10.21 9.87 4.03
N ILE A 221 -9.10 10.34 4.61
CA ILE A 221 -8.00 9.49 5.06
C ILE A 221 -8.48 8.54 6.16
N ARG A 222 -9.19 9.05 7.17
CA ARG A 222 -9.77 8.24 8.24
C ARG A 222 -10.67 7.14 7.69
N GLU A 223 -11.62 7.49 6.84
CA GLU A 223 -12.56 6.54 6.23
C GLU A 223 -11.83 5.44 5.47
N THR A 224 -10.80 5.80 4.70
CA THR A 224 -10.00 4.82 3.96
C THR A 224 -9.25 3.88 4.89
N ILE A 225 -8.62 4.38 5.96
CA ILE A 225 -7.86 3.54 6.89
C ILE A 225 -8.79 2.57 7.64
N LEU A 226 -9.97 3.00 8.07
CA LEU A 226 -10.90 2.18 8.85
C LEU A 226 -11.69 1.19 7.98
N HIS A 227 -12.16 1.61 6.81
CA HIS A 227 -13.14 0.83 6.05
C HIS A 227 -12.56 0.22 4.77
N ASP A 228 -11.41 0.71 4.29
CA ASP A 228 -10.73 0.15 3.14
C ASP A 228 -9.19 0.15 3.29
N PRO A 229 -8.65 -0.54 4.33
CA PRO A 229 -7.22 -0.52 4.65
C PRO A 229 -6.33 -1.13 3.55
N ARG A 230 -6.93 -1.72 2.51
CA ARG A 230 -6.22 -2.25 1.35
C ARG A 230 -6.02 -1.20 0.25
N ARG A 231 -6.65 -0.02 0.36
CA ARG A 231 -6.49 1.11 -0.58
C ARG A 231 -5.47 2.15 -0.12
N GLY A 232 -5.04 2.11 1.15
CA GLY A 232 -4.00 2.98 1.66
C GLY A 232 -3.39 2.45 2.93
N HIS A 233 -2.11 2.72 3.11
CA HIS A 233 -1.34 2.40 4.30
C HIS A 233 -0.70 3.67 4.84
N THR A 234 -0.46 3.70 6.14
CA THR A 234 0.34 4.77 6.75
C THR A 234 1.78 4.29 6.95
N SER A 235 2.75 5.21 7.10
CA SER A 235 4.15 4.82 7.22
C SER A 235 4.49 4.30 8.62
N GLY A 236 4.76 2.98 8.72
CA GLY A 236 5.19 2.34 9.97
C GLY A 236 4.31 1.16 10.36
N PHE A 237 4.84 0.26 11.19
CA PHE A 237 4.14 -0.99 11.56
C PHE A 237 2.92 -0.76 12.49
N TRP A 238 2.74 0.45 13.03
CA TRP A 238 1.70 0.80 14.02
C TRP A 238 1.06 2.19 13.76
N SER A 239 1.16 2.68 12.53
CA SER A 239 0.80 4.06 12.20
C SER A 239 -0.67 4.25 11.84
N ASP A 240 -1.43 3.19 11.51
CA ASP A 240 -2.81 3.33 11.04
C ASP A 240 -3.73 3.86 12.15
N HIS A 241 -3.74 3.21 13.32
CA HIS A 241 -4.58 3.65 14.45
C HIS A 241 -4.11 4.97 15.08
N THR A 242 -2.80 5.24 15.08
CA THR A 242 -2.28 6.53 15.57
C THR A 242 -2.64 7.68 14.63
N THR A 243 -2.71 7.41 13.32
CA THR A 243 -3.18 8.39 12.33
C THR A 243 -4.67 8.63 12.46
N VAL A 244 -5.48 7.59 12.65
CA VAL A 244 -6.93 7.74 12.90
C VAL A 244 -7.17 8.56 14.17
N PHE A 245 -6.57 8.20 15.30
CA PHE A 245 -6.73 8.96 16.54
C PHE A 245 -6.27 10.42 16.43
N ALA A 246 -5.25 10.70 15.62
CA ALA A 246 -4.82 12.07 15.32
C ALA A 246 -5.87 12.83 14.50
N ILE A 247 -6.47 12.20 13.49
CA ILE A 247 -7.55 12.79 12.70
C ILE A 247 -8.78 13.03 13.58
N ASP A 248 -9.17 12.07 14.41
CA ASP A 248 -10.31 12.22 15.33
C ASP A 248 -10.08 13.40 16.29
N ASN A 249 -8.84 13.59 16.76
CA ASN A 249 -8.48 14.72 17.60
C ASN A 249 -8.63 16.06 16.86
N LEU A 250 -8.14 16.15 15.62
CA LEU A 250 -8.31 17.34 14.78
C LEU A 250 -9.77 17.67 14.52
N LEU A 251 -10.62 16.65 14.35
CA LEU A 251 -12.05 16.81 14.12
C LEU A 251 -12.86 17.04 15.41
N GLY A 252 -12.21 17.01 16.58
CA GLY A 252 -12.86 17.17 17.87
C GLY A 252 -13.74 15.97 18.29
N GLN A 253 -13.59 14.82 17.64
CA GLN A 253 -14.49 13.66 17.77
C GLN A 253 -14.03 12.68 18.84
N ARG A 254 -13.93 13.15 20.08
CA ARG A 254 -13.47 12.31 21.21
C ARG A 254 -14.33 11.06 21.41
N GLY A 255 -15.61 11.14 21.06
CA GLY A 255 -16.58 10.06 21.19
C GLY A 255 -16.25 8.84 20.34
N TRP A 256 -15.45 8.97 19.26
CA TRP A 256 -15.13 7.87 18.35
C TRP A 256 -14.01 6.96 18.87
N LEU A 257 -13.16 7.44 19.78
CA LEU A 257 -11.99 6.70 20.27
C LEU A 257 -12.30 5.30 20.81
N ASP A 258 -13.42 5.15 21.51
CA ASP A 258 -13.80 3.88 22.13
C ASP A 258 -14.28 2.88 21.08
N GLU A 259 -15.02 3.34 20.08
CA GLU A 259 -15.47 2.52 18.95
C GLU A 259 -14.30 2.11 18.06
N ASP A 260 -13.41 3.05 17.74
CA ASP A 260 -12.23 2.80 16.91
C ASP A 260 -11.25 1.83 17.61
N LEU A 261 -11.13 1.89 18.94
CA LEU A 261 -10.38 0.89 19.70
C LEU A 261 -10.97 -0.51 19.52
N GLU A 262 -12.29 -0.68 19.65
CA GLU A 262 -12.94 -1.98 19.47
C GLU A 262 -12.79 -2.50 18.04
N HIS A 263 -12.93 -1.60 17.05
CA HIS A 263 -12.62 -1.91 15.66
C HIS A 263 -11.21 -2.49 15.55
N TYR A 264 -10.18 -1.77 16.01
CA TYR A 264 -8.80 -2.23 15.93
C TYR A 264 -8.50 -3.48 16.75
N ARG A 265 -9.16 -3.70 17.89
CA ARG A 265 -9.05 -4.96 18.67
C ARG A 265 -9.50 -6.17 17.86
N HIS A 266 -10.52 -6.01 17.02
CA HIS A 266 -10.98 -7.07 16.14
C HIS A 266 -9.92 -7.47 15.10
N TYR A 267 -9.17 -6.49 14.56
CA TYR A 267 -8.12 -6.70 13.57
C TYR A 267 -6.79 -7.17 14.18
N TYR A 268 -6.35 -6.58 15.29
CA TYR A 268 -5.07 -6.89 15.93
C TYR A 268 -5.19 -8.06 16.93
N LYS A 269 -5.11 -9.29 16.43
CA LYS A 269 -5.17 -10.50 17.26
C LYS A 269 -3.79 -10.88 17.81
N GLY A 270 -3.55 -10.57 19.08
CA GLY A 270 -2.42 -11.07 19.88
C GLY A 270 -1.28 -10.08 20.13
N PRO A 271 -0.38 -10.36 21.10
CA PRO A 271 0.78 -9.50 21.37
C PRO A 271 1.85 -9.63 20.27
N PRO A 272 2.60 -8.56 19.93
CA PRO A 272 2.69 -7.26 20.63
C PRO A 272 1.64 -6.22 20.19
N ALA A 273 0.94 -6.43 19.07
CA ALA A 273 0.03 -5.48 18.45
C ALA A 273 -1.03 -4.93 19.41
N SER A 274 -1.70 -5.83 20.15
CA SER A 274 -2.75 -5.45 21.09
C SER A 274 -2.21 -4.57 22.24
N LYS A 275 -1.00 -4.83 22.76
CA LYS A 275 -0.43 -4.01 23.84
C LYS A 275 -0.08 -2.59 23.38
N GLU A 276 0.41 -2.47 22.15
CA GLU A 276 0.79 -1.18 21.56
C GLU A 276 -0.46 -0.33 21.24
N LEU A 277 -1.51 -0.96 20.73
CA LEU A 277 -2.84 -0.35 20.54
C LEU A 277 -3.38 0.21 21.86
N GLU A 278 -3.40 -0.59 22.93
CA GLU A 278 -3.86 -0.15 24.26
C GLU A 278 -3.03 1.02 24.81
N ARG A 279 -1.71 1.00 24.59
CA ARG A 279 -0.83 2.10 24.99
C ARG A 279 -1.19 3.38 24.26
N HIS A 280 -1.31 3.33 22.94
CA HIS A 280 -1.66 4.50 22.13
C HIS A 280 -3.04 5.03 22.49
N TYR A 281 -4.05 4.17 22.65
CA TYR A 281 -5.37 4.60 23.10
C TYR A 281 -5.34 5.34 24.45
N LYS A 282 -4.59 4.84 25.45
CA LYS A 282 -4.43 5.52 26.74
C LYS A 282 -3.72 6.87 26.59
N MET A 283 -2.70 6.96 25.73
CA MET A 283 -2.02 8.22 25.43
C MET A 283 -2.96 9.22 24.75
N ALA A 284 -3.72 8.79 23.74
CA ALA A 284 -4.70 9.61 23.05
C ALA A 284 -5.77 10.15 24.00
N LYS A 285 -6.31 9.32 24.91
CA LYS A 285 -7.26 9.76 25.95
C LYS A 285 -6.66 10.78 26.92
N LYS A 286 -5.41 10.58 27.32
CA LYS A 286 -4.70 11.46 28.27
C LYS A 286 -4.37 12.83 27.64
N ASN A 287 -3.90 12.82 26.40
CA ASN A 287 -3.42 14.01 25.69
C ASN A 287 -4.49 14.64 24.78
N TRP A 288 -5.76 14.23 24.93
CA TRP A 288 -6.82 14.73 24.07
C TRP A 288 -7.05 16.23 24.25
N GLY A 289 -7.04 16.98 23.15
CA GLY A 289 -7.32 18.42 23.15
C GLY A 289 -6.19 19.27 23.74
N THR A 290 -5.01 18.67 24.00
CA THR A 290 -3.80 19.43 24.32
C THR A 290 -3.12 20.02 23.08
N THR A 291 -3.67 19.73 21.88
CA THR A 291 -3.36 20.38 20.60
C THR A 291 -3.59 21.88 20.71
N SER A 292 -2.57 22.59 21.20
CA SER A 292 -2.64 23.99 21.57
C SER A 292 -2.39 24.88 20.35
N SER A 293 -3.42 25.65 19.99
CA SER A 293 -3.36 27.09 19.70
C SER A 293 -1.99 27.62 19.25
N SER A 294 -1.66 27.49 17.96
CA SER A 294 -0.62 28.31 17.33
C SER A 294 -0.86 28.46 15.81
N MET A 295 -2.06 28.89 15.42
CA MET A 295 -2.29 29.48 14.10
C MET A 295 -3.31 30.63 14.23
N THR A 296 -2.83 31.77 14.73
CA THR A 296 -3.36 33.10 14.42
C THR A 296 -2.28 33.86 13.69
#